data_AF-A0A916Y8U2-F1
#
_entry.id   AF-A0A916Y8U2-F1
#
_cell.length_a   1.000
_cell.length_b   1.000
_cell.length_c   1.000
_cell.angle_alpha   90.00
_cell.angle_beta   90.00
_cell.angle_gamma   90.00
#
_symmetry.space_group_name_H-M   'P 1'
#
loop_
_entity.id
_entity.type
_entity.pdbx_description
1 polymer ?
#
loop_
_entity_poly.entity_id
_entity_poly.type
_entity_poly.pdbx_seq_one_letter_code
_entity_poly.pdbx_strand_id
1 'polypeptide(L)'
;MKKLNQTELLDQRIAELTLQHNQELVELKQQFHAVKYSMSPTNIVQEGLNGFYQTFINKENLMSTILSIIGGYVSKKVVIGKSDSSIKKIIGNVLQFIVTSYLTKKNTKTQTEL
;
A
#
# COMPACT_ATOMS: atom_id res chain seq x y z
N MET A 1 1.36 56.57 -43.25
CA MET A 1 1.15 55.72 -42.06
C MET A 1 1.27 56.61 -40.83
N LYS A 2 0.24 56.64 -39.96
CA LYS A 2 0.22 57.49 -38.76
C LYS A 2 1.20 56.90 -37.74
N LYS A 3 2.15 57.68 -37.22
CA LYS A 3 3.08 57.22 -36.15
C LYS A 3 2.25 56.95 -34.89
N LEU A 4 2.31 55.71 -34.39
CA LEU A 4 1.66 55.33 -33.13
C LEU A 4 2.27 56.14 -31.98
N ASN A 5 1.42 56.69 -31.12
CA ASN A 5 1.84 57.39 -29.91
C ASN A 5 2.42 56.36 -28.91
N GLN A 6 3.36 56.77 -28.05
CA GLN A 6 3.98 55.88 -27.06
C GLN A 6 2.96 55.21 -26.14
N THR A 7 1.84 55.90 -25.84
CA THR A 7 0.71 55.36 -25.08
C THR A 7 -0.02 54.24 -25.84
N GLU A 8 -0.29 54.43 -27.14
CA GLU A 8 -0.95 53.41 -27.98
C GLU A 8 -0.06 52.15 -28.12
N LEU A 9 1.26 52.34 -28.20
CA LEU A 9 2.21 51.23 -28.21
C LEU A 9 2.21 50.46 -26.88
N LEU A 10 2.14 51.16 -25.74
CA LEU A 10 2.09 50.54 -24.44
C LEU A 10 0.82 49.72 -24.25
N ASP A 11 -0.34 50.27 -24.63
CA ASP A 11 -1.63 49.57 -24.54
C ASP A 11 -1.65 48.31 -25.41
N GLN A 12 -1.09 48.39 -26.62
CA GLN A 12 -0.95 47.22 -27.48
C GLN A 12 -0.07 46.14 -26.83
N ARG A 13 1.06 46.52 -26.23
CA ARG A 13 1.93 45.56 -25.52
C ARG A 13 1.27 44.95 -24.30
N ILE A 14 0.50 45.73 -23.54
CA ILE A 14 -0.27 45.21 -22.40
C ILE A 14 -1.31 44.21 -22.87
N ALA A 15 -2.01 44.48 -23.96
CA ALA A 15 -2.99 43.57 -24.54
C ALA A 15 -2.33 42.26 -25.01
N GLU A 16 -1.20 42.35 -25.72
CA GLU A 16 -0.43 41.19 -26.17
C GLU A 16 0.07 40.34 -24.99
N LEU A 17 0.67 40.97 -23.97
CA LEU A 17 1.16 40.27 -22.77
C LEU A 17 0.03 39.63 -21.97
N THR A 18 -1.12 40.29 -21.86
CA THR A 18 -2.29 39.74 -21.16
C THR A 18 -2.84 38.52 -21.89
N LEU A 19 -2.85 38.54 -23.22
CA LEU A 19 -3.24 37.38 -24.03
C LEU A 19 -2.28 36.21 -23.79
N GLN A 20 -0.96 36.45 -23.86
CA GLN A 20 0.06 35.43 -23.62
C GLN A 20 -0.04 34.83 -22.22
N HIS A 21 -0.12 35.66 -21.19
CA HIS A 21 -0.25 35.21 -19.81
C HIS A 21 -1.50 34.37 -19.57
N ASN A 22 -2.64 34.72 -20.20
CA ASN A 22 -3.86 33.92 -20.10
C ASN A 22 -3.71 32.55 -20.77
N GLN A 23 -3.01 32.47 -21.90
CA GLN A 23 -2.72 31.19 -22.57
C GLN A 23 -1.82 30.31 -21.71
N GLU A 24 -0.75 30.87 -21.16
CA GLU A 24 0.17 30.17 -20.26
C GLU A 24 -0.53 29.66 -19.00
N LEU A 25 -1.44 30.45 -18.42
CA LEU A 25 -2.23 30.02 -17.26
C LEU A 25 -3.17 28.84 -17.56
N VAL A 26 -3.76 28.80 -18.76
CA VAL A 26 -4.62 27.68 -19.18
C VAL A 26 -3.78 26.41 -19.32
N GLU A 27 -2.62 26.52 -19.97
CA GLU A 27 -1.70 25.39 -20.13
C GLU A 27 -1.18 24.88 -18.79
N LEU A 28 -0.79 25.78 -17.89
CA LEU A 28 -0.34 25.43 -16.54
C LEU A 28 -1.44 24.71 -15.75
N LYS A 29 -2.69 25.14 -15.85
CA LYS A 29 -3.84 24.47 -15.20
C LYS A 29 -4.06 23.06 -15.76
N GLN A 30 -3.88 22.86 -17.06
CA GLN A 30 -4.00 21.54 -17.69
C GLN A 30 -2.88 20.60 -17.21
N GLN A 31 -1.63 21.08 -17.21
CA GLN A 31 -0.49 20.32 -16.70
C GLN A 31 -0.64 20.00 -15.20
N PHE A 32 -1.11 20.98 -14.40
CA PHE A 32 -1.40 20.79 -12.98
C PHE A 32 -2.50 19.75 -12.76
N HIS A 33 -3.56 19.75 -13.57
CA HIS A 33 -4.61 18.74 -13.47
C HIS A 33 -4.09 17.33 -13.81
N ALA A 34 -3.21 17.19 -14.81
CA ALA A 34 -2.57 15.92 -15.15
C ALA A 34 -1.67 15.40 -14.02
N VAL A 35 -0.85 16.27 -13.42
CA VAL A 35 0.02 15.91 -12.29
C VAL A 35 -0.79 15.61 -11.03
N LYS A 36 -1.84 16.40 -10.75
CA LYS A 36 -2.74 16.16 -9.63
C LYS A 36 -3.49 14.83 -9.77
N TYR A 37 -3.88 14.47 -10.99
CA TYR A 37 -4.55 13.21 -11.26
C TYR A 37 -3.59 12.02 -11.11
N SER A 38 -2.35 12.13 -11.61
CA SER A 38 -1.34 11.06 -11.46
C SER A 38 -0.85 10.90 -10.02
N MET A 39 -0.75 11.98 -9.23
CA MET A 39 -0.40 11.93 -7.81
C MET A 39 -1.58 11.63 -6.89
N SER A 40 -2.79 11.44 -7.44
CA SER A 40 -3.95 11.08 -6.62
C SER A 40 -3.76 9.67 -6.04
N PRO A 41 -4.03 9.45 -4.74
CA PRO A 41 -3.87 8.14 -4.10
C PRO A 41 -4.68 7.05 -4.80
N THR A 42 -5.81 7.40 -5.39
CA THR A 42 -6.67 6.49 -6.16
C THR A 42 -5.94 5.93 -7.38
N ASN A 43 -5.20 6.75 -8.12
CA ASN A 43 -4.47 6.30 -9.30
C ASN A 43 -3.20 5.53 -8.92
N ILE A 44 -2.49 5.98 -7.87
CA ILE A 44 -1.34 5.25 -7.32
C ILE A 44 -1.76 3.87 -6.79
N VAL A 45 -2.93 3.77 -6.16
CA VAL A 45 -3.49 2.49 -5.71
C VAL A 45 -3.93 1.64 -6.90
N GLN A 46 -4.54 2.19 -7.95
CA GLN A 46 -4.93 1.40 -9.13
C GLN A 46 -3.71 0.88 -9.91
N GLU A 47 -2.71 1.72 -10.18
CA GLU A 47 -1.46 1.29 -10.83
C GLU A 47 -0.65 0.36 -9.92
N GLY A 48 -0.60 0.67 -8.62
CA GLY A 48 -0.01 -0.19 -7.60
C GLY A 48 -0.68 -1.56 -7.55
N LEU A 49 -2.02 -1.63 -7.52
CA LEU A 49 -2.78 -2.88 -7.49
C LEU A 49 -2.67 -3.66 -8.80
N ASN A 50 -2.68 -3.01 -9.97
CA ASN A 50 -2.49 -3.68 -11.27
C ASN A 50 -1.06 -4.20 -11.42
N GLY A 51 -0.05 -3.43 -11.02
CA GLY A 51 1.35 -3.87 -10.95
C GLY A 51 1.56 -4.98 -9.93
N PHE A 52 0.84 -4.93 -8.81
CA PHE A 52 0.82 -5.98 -7.78
C PHE A 52 0.18 -7.26 -8.32
N TYR A 53 -0.97 -7.17 -8.99
CA TYR A 53 -1.68 -8.32 -9.61
C TYR A 53 -0.89 -8.97 -10.74
N GLN A 54 -0.26 -8.18 -11.63
CA GLN A 54 0.57 -8.72 -12.71
C GLN A 54 1.88 -9.35 -12.18
N THR A 55 2.43 -8.80 -11.08
CA THR A 55 3.61 -9.38 -10.41
C THR A 55 3.25 -10.64 -9.59
N PHE A 56 1.99 -10.76 -9.14
CA PHE A 56 1.45 -11.85 -8.33
C PHE A 56 1.52 -13.24 -8.98
N ILE A 57 1.47 -13.30 -10.31
CA ILE A 57 1.42 -14.56 -11.04
C ILE A 57 2.81 -15.22 -11.15
N ASN A 58 3.92 -14.47 -10.99
CA ASN A 58 5.24 -14.94 -11.40
C ASN A 58 6.37 -14.96 -10.33
N LYS A 59 6.14 -14.65 -9.03
CA LYS A 59 7.24 -14.61 -8.04
C LYS A 59 6.95 -15.25 -6.68
N GLU A 60 7.76 -16.23 -6.28
CA GLU A 60 7.78 -16.89 -4.97
C GLU A 60 7.81 -15.92 -3.77
N ASN A 61 8.42 -14.74 -3.94
CA ASN A 61 8.53 -13.72 -2.89
C ASN A 61 7.18 -13.11 -2.46
N LEU A 62 6.14 -13.21 -3.27
CA LEU A 62 4.80 -12.70 -2.93
C LEU A 62 4.04 -13.65 -2.02
N MET A 63 4.16 -14.97 -2.22
CA MET A 63 3.62 -15.92 -1.26
C MET A 63 4.23 -15.68 0.12
N SER A 64 5.54 -15.46 0.21
CA SER A 64 6.20 -15.08 1.46
C SER A 64 5.62 -13.79 2.07
N THR A 65 5.33 -12.77 1.25
CA THR A 65 4.78 -11.49 1.73
C THR A 65 3.33 -11.62 2.20
N ILE A 66 2.46 -12.31 1.45
CA ILE A 66 1.08 -12.59 1.84
C ILE A 66 1.05 -13.44 3.11
N LEU A 67 1.87 -14.49 3.17
CA LEU A 67 2.02 -15.34 4.35
C LEU A 67 2.55 -14.54 5.54
N SER A 68 3.43 -13.56 5.32
CA SER A 68 3.92 -12.67 6.38
C SER A 68 2.84 -11.70 6.87
N ILE A 69 1.97 -11.19 5.98
CA ILE A 69 0.85 -10.32 6.35
C ILE A 69 -0.21 -11.10 7.13
N ILE A 70 -0.65 -12.24 6.59
CA ILE A 70 -1.63 -13.12 7.25
C ILE A 70 -1.04 -13.64 8.56
N GLY A 71 0.19 -14.16 8.51
CA GLY A 71 0.92 -14.67 9.66
C GLY A 71 1.15 -13.61 10.74
N GLY A 72 1.50 -12.38 10.36
CA GLY A 72 1.65 -11.25 11.27
C GLY A 72 0.33 -10.84 11.92
N TYR A 73 -0.78 -10.81 11.18
CA TYR A 73 -2.11 -10.51 11.71
C TYR A 73 -2.60 -11.59 12.68
N VAL A 74 -2.46 -12.86 12.29
CA VAL A 74 -2.81 -14.02 13.13
C VAL A 74 -1.92 -14.04 14.38
N SER A 75 -0.60 -13.87 14.23
CA SER A 75 0.35 -13.81 15.34
C SER A 75 0.02 -12.69 16.32
N LYS A 76 -0.27 -11.48 15.83
CA LYS A 76 -0.69 -10.35 16.67
C LYS A 76 -1.97 -10.65 17.45
N LYS A 77 -2.97 -11.30 16.81
CA LYS A 77 -4.23 -11.70 17.45
C LYS A 77 -4.02 -12.77 18.52
N VAL A 78 -3.13 -13.72 18.30
CA VAL A 78 -2.85 -14.84 19.22
C VAL A 78 -1.96 -14.40 20.39
N VAL A 79 -0.90 -13.63 20.13
CA VAL A 79 0.15 -13.30 21.11
C VAL A 79 -0.16 -12.03 21.91
N ILE A 80 -0.59 -10.94 21.25
CA ILE A 80 -0.70 -9.61 21.87
C ILE A 80 -2.16 -9.17 22.09
N GLY A 81 -3.12 -9.74 21.36
CA GLY A 81 -4.52 -9.33 21.43
C GLY A 81 -5.25 -9.78 22.71
N LYS A 82 -6.14 -8.91 23.21
CA LYS A 82 -7.32 -9.30 24.00
C LYS A 82 -8.30 -10.08 23.11
N SER A 83 -7.86 -11.21 22.55
CA SER A 83 -8.76 -12.13 21.86
C SER A 83 -9.62 -12.82 22.91
N ASP A 84 -10.92 -12.94 22.67
CA ASP A 84 -11.84 -13.72 23.51
C ASP A 84 -11.23 -15.09 23.86
N SER A 85 -11.44 -15.54 25.10
CA SER A 85 -10.71 -16.64 25.74
C SER A 85 -10.66 -17.95 24.93
N SER A 86 -11.57 -18.12 23.97
CA SER A 86 -11.75 -19.33 23.16
C SER A 86 -10.56 -19.66 22.26
N ILE A 87 -9.97 -18.69 21.54
CA ILE A 87 -8.85 -18.98 20.61
C ILE A 87 -7.60 -19.43 21.38
N LYS A 88 -7.32 -18.78 22.52
CA LYS A 88 -6.17 -19.11 23.37
C LYS A 88 -6.35 -20.47 24.04
N LYS A 89 -7.57 -20.82 24.45
CA LYS A 89 -7.91 -22.15 25.00
C LYS A 89 -7.69 -23.26 23.98
N ILE A 90 -8.11 -23.06 22.73
CA ILE A 90 -7.90 -24.05 21.65
C ILE A 90 -6.40 -24.27 21.41
N ILE A 91 -5.64 -23.18 21.23
CA ILE A 91 -4.20 -23.26 20.99
C ILE A 91 -3.47 -23.89 22.20
N GLY A 92 -3.83 -23.50 23.42
CA GLY A 92 -3.29 -24.06 24.65
C GLY A 92 -3.55 -25.56 24.80
N ASN A 93 -4.78 -26.01 24.55
CA ASN A 93 -5.15 -27.42 24.61
C ASN A 93 -4.42 -28.26 23.55
N VAL A 94 -4.25 -27.72 22.33
CA VAL A 94 -3.50 -28.40 21.27
C VAL A 94 -2.02 -28.53 21.65
N LEU A 95 -1.41 -27.45 22.15
CA LEU A 95 -0.02 -27.47 22.63
C LEU A 95 0.16 -28.46 23.78
N GLN A 96 -0.74 -28.44 24.77
CA GLN A 96 -0.73 -29.37 25.88
C GLN A 96 -0.85 -30.81 25.40
N PHE A 97 -1.77 -31.10 24.48
CA PHE A 97 -1.93 -32.44 23.91
C PHE A 97 -0.67 -32.93 23.20
N ILE A 98 -0.01 -32.07 22.41
CA ILE A 98 1.24 -32.41 21.72
C ILE A 98 2.37 -32.70 22.72
N VAL A 99 2.57 -31.81 23.69
CA VAL A 99 3.62 -31.96 24.70
C VAL A 99 3.39 -33.21 25.55
N THR A 100 2.16 -33.42 26.02
CA THR A 100 1.78 -34.61 26.78
C THR A 100 1.95 -35.88 25.95
N SER A 101 1.51 -35.90 24.69
CA SER A 101 1.68 -37.07 23.81
C SER A 101 3.15 -37.38 23.56
N TYR A 102 3.98 -36.35 23.39
CA TYR A 102 5.43 -36.51 23.18
C TYR A 102 6.15 -37.02 24.43
N LEU A 103 5.85 -36.43 25.60
CA LEU A 103 6.42 -36.84 26.88
C LEU A 103 5.96 -38.24 27.27
N THR A 104 4.67 -38.57 27.12
CA THR A 104 4.14 -39.92 27.36
C THR A 104 4.83 -40.93 26.46
N LYS A 105 5.01 -40.65 25.17
CA LYS A 105 5.71 -41.55 24.25
C LYS A 105 7.20 -41.74 24.58
N LYS A 106 7.85 -40.74 25.20
CA LYS A 106 9.22 -40.89 25.73
C LYS A 106 9.24 -41.71 27.02
N ASN A 107 8.32 -41.47 27.95
CA ASN A 107 8.28 -42.14 29.24
C ASN A 107 7.81 -43.61 29.13
N THR A 108 6.97 -43.95 28.14
CA THR A 108 6.58 -45.34 27.87
C THR A 108 7.72 -46.18 27.31
N LYS A 109 8.73 -45.57 26.66
CA LYS A 109 9.93 -46.29 26.21
C LYS A 109 10.86 -46.63 27.37
N THR A 110 10.85 -45.83 28.43
CA THR A 110 11.72 -45.99 29.61
C THR A 110 11.21 -47.06 30.60
N GLN A 111 9.96 -47.53 30.49
CA GLN A 111 9.39 -48.56 31.39
C GLN A 111 9.43 -49.98 30.81
N THR A 112 9.85 -50.16 29.56
CA THR A 112 10.02 -51.48 28.92
C THR A 112 11.45 -52.04 29.01
N GLU A 113 12.37 -51.35 29.68
CA GLU A 113 13.74 -51.82 29.95
C GLU A 113 14.08 -51.81 31.46
N LEU A 114 13.18 -52.36 32.28
CA LEU A 114 13.46 -52.77 33.67
C LEU A 114 12.97 -54.20 33.90
#